data_AF-A0A7V2LA59-F1
#
_entry.id   AF-A0A7V2LA59-F1
#
_cell.length_a   1.000
_cell.length_b   1.000
_cell.length_c   1.000
_cell.angle_alpha   90.00
_cell.angle_beta   90.00
_cell.angle_gamma   90.00
#
_symmetry.space_group_name_H-M   'P 1'
#
loop_
_entity.id
_entity.type
_entity.pdbx_description
1 polymer ?
#
loop_
_entity_poly.entity_id
_entity_poly.type
_entity_poly.pdbx_seq_one_letter_code
_entity_poly.pdbx_strand_id
1 'polypeptide(L)'
;MGEDNLHRLRRELRDKSSEAYIETLKGLRDELASRRWELILEIDGIRELLFLAIAKAEDPDLKGILAQANSKLDHVEQSIARIPDDFIPAF
;
A
#
# COMPACT_ATOMS: atom_id res chain seq x y z
N MET A 1 32.34 35.82 15.87
CA MET A 1 31.15 35.39 16.64
C MET A 1 29.85 35.31 15.82
N GLY A 2 29.76 35.88 14.61
CA GLY A 2 28.54 35.81 13.77
C GLY A 2 28.44 34.59 12.84
N GLU A 3 29.56 34.14 12.25
CA GLU A 3 29.57 33.02 11.30
C GLU A 3 29.33 31.66 11.96
N ASP A 4 29.92 31.39 13.13
CA ASP A 4 29.73 30.13 13.85
C ASP A 4 28.26 29.87 14.23
N ASN A 5 27.53 30.91 14.62
CA ASN A 5 26.10 30.82 14.93
C ASN A 5 25.26 30.54 13.67
N LEU A 6 25.66 31.10 12.52
CA LEU A 6 24.94 30.91 11.25
C LEU A 6 25.17 29.50 10.68
N HIS A 7 26.38 28.95 10.85
CA HIS A 7 26.69 27.55 10.55
C HIS A 7 26.01 26.57 11.51
N ARG A 8 25.85 26.96 12.79
CA ARG A 8 25.08 26.17 13.77
C ARG A 8 23.60 26.14 13.42
N LEU A 9 23.00 27.30 13.14
CA LEU A 9 21.59 27.40 12.73
C LEU A 9 21.32 26.64 11.43
N ARG A 10 22.20 26.70 10.43
CA ARG A 10 22.04 25.91 9.20
C ARG A 10 22.10 24.41 9.45
N ARG A 11 22.94 23.94 10.36
CA ARG A 11 22.98 22.52 10.76
C ARG A 11 21.72 22.13 11.51
N GLU A 12 21.34 22.87 12.54
CA GLU A 12 20.11 22.61 13.30
C GLU A 12 18.86 22.64 12.42
N LEU A 13 18.79 23.55 11.44
CA LEU A 13 17.68 23.62 10.49
C LEU A 13 17.69 22.44 9.51
N ARG A 14 18.87 22.04 9.03
CA ARG A 14 19.04 20.87 8.16
C ARG A 14 18.69 19.58 8.89
N ASP A 15 19.13 19.42 10.12
CA ASP A 15 18.86 18.23 10.94
C ASP A 15 17.37 18.15 11.30
N LYS A 16 16.74 19.27 11.69
CA LYS A 16 15.28 19.34 11.88
C LYS A 16 14.50 19.08 10.60
N SER A 17 14.98 19.58 9.46
CA SER A 17 14.35 19.27 8.16
C SER A 17 14.50 17.80 7.78
N SER A 18 15.61 17.17 8.17
CA SER A 18 15.85 15.74 7.97
C SER A 18 14.98 14.89 8.87
N GLU A 19 14.82 15.23 10.15
CA GLU A 19 13.92 14.55 11.08
C GLU A 19 12.46 14.69 10.65
N ALA A 20 12.00 15.89 10.30
CA ALA A 20 10.65 16.11 9.81
C ALA A 20 10.39 15.35 8.48
N TYR A 21 11.39 15.26 7.61
CA TYR A 21 11.30 14.49 6.38
C TYR A 21 11.23 12.98 6.66
N ILE A 22 12.05 12.46 7.57
CA ILE A 22 12.02 11.05 8.00
C ILE A 22 10.65 10.71 8.62
N GLU A 23 10.11 11.55 9.50
CA GLU A 23 8.78 11.34 10.08
C GLU A 23 7.68 11.40 9.03
N THR A 24 7.80 12.26 8.02
CA THR A 24 6.86 12.28 6.88
C THR A 24 6.91 10.96 6.11
N LEU A 25 8.12 10.45 5.83
CA LEU A 25 8.28 9.16 5.14
C LEU A 25 7.73 8.00 5.97
N LYS A 26 7.94 7.98 7.30
CA LYS A 26 7.31 6.99 8.20
C LYS A 26 5.79 7.07 8.16
N GLY A 27 5.21 8.27 8.21
CA GLY A 27 3.77 8.46 8.12
C GLY A 27 3.20 7.94 6.80
N LEU A 28 3.84 8.26 5.67
CA LEU A 28 3.45 7.76 4.35
C LEU A 28 3.57 6.23 4.26
N ARG A 29 4.61 5.64 4.87
CA ARG A 29 4.75 4.18 4.95
C ARG A 29 3.57 3.55 5.68
N ASP A 30 3.24 4.07 6.85
CA ASP A 30 2.21 3.50 7.71
C ASP A 30 0.80 3.66 7.07
N GLU A 31 0.55 4.78 6.39
CA GLU A 31 -0.67 5.00 5.60
C GLU A 31 -0.76 4.02 4.41
N LEU A 32 0.34 3.84 3.66
CA LEU A 32 0.41 2.89 2.56
C LEU A 32 0.21 1.45 3.03
N ALA A 33 0.82 1.06 4.15
CA ALA A 33 0.66 -0.27 4.75
C ALA A 33 -0.80 -0.50 5.19
N SER A 34 -1.42 0.49 5.82
CA SER A 34 -2.82 0.44 6.24
C SER A 34 -3.75 0.30 5.03
N ARG A 35 -3.55 1.13 3.99
CA ARG A 35 -4.35 1.07 2.77
C ARG A 35 -4.16 -0.24 2.02
N ARG A 36 -2.95 -0.81 2.02
CA ARG A 36 -2.67 -2.13 1.46
C ARG A 36 -3.50 -3.21 2.15
N TRP A 37 -3.53 -3.18 3.49
CA TRP A 37 -4.31 -4.13 4.29
C TRP A 37 -5.81 -4.02 4.00
N GLU A 38 -6.35 -2.81 3.94
CA GLU A 38 -7.75 -2.57 3.58
C GLU A 38 -8.10 -3.16 2.21
N LEU A 39 -7.25 -2.94 1.20
CA LEU A 39 -7.47 -3.48 -0.15
C LEU A 39 -7.45 -5.01 -0.18
N ILE A 40 -6.57 -5.66 0.59
CA ILE A 40 -6.55 -7.13 0.70
C ILE A 40 -7.88 -7.64 1.27
N LEU A 41 -8.39 -7.00 2.33
CA LEU A 41 -9.68 -7.38 2.92
C LEU A 41 -10.85 -7.15 1.96
N GLU A 42 -10.84 -6.05 1.20
CA GLU A 42 -11.84 -5.79 0.16
C GLU A 42 -11.80 -6.87 -0.94
N ILE A 43 -10.61 -7.27 -1.38
CA ILE A 43 -10.42 -8.35 -2.38
C ILE A 43 -10.95 -9.68 -1.85
N ASP A 44 -10.64 -10.03 -0.60
CA ASP A 44 -11.13 -11.27 0.02
C ASP A 44 -12.66 -11.29 0.10
N GLY A 45 -13.29 -10.17 0.47
CA GLY A 45 -14.74 -10.03 0.46
C GLY A 45 -15.35 -10.20 -0.94
N ILE A 46 -14.73 -9.63 -1.97
CA ILE A 46 -15.19 -9.79 -3.36
C ILE A 46 -15.03 -11.24 -3.82
N ARG A 47 -13.94 -11.93 -3.44
CA ARG A 47 -13.71 -13.34 -3.76
C ARG A 47 -14.78 -14.24 -3.16
N GLU A 48 -15.18 -13.99 -1.92
CA GLU A 48 -16.25 -14.77 -1.28
C GLU A 48 -17.58 -14.61 -2.04
N LEU A 49 -17.91 -13.38 -2.44
CA LEU A 49 -19.09 -13.10 -3.25
C LEU A 49 -19.03 -13.77 -4.63
N LEU A 50 -17.87 -13.74 -5.29
CA LEU A 50 -17.67 -14.40 -6.58
C LEU A 50 -17.76 -15.92 -6.46
N PHE A 51 -17.19 -16.51 -5.41
CA PHE A 51 -17.31 -17.94 -5.14
C PHE A 51 -18.78 -18.36 -4.99
N LEU A 52 -19.56 -17.61 -4.21
CA LEU A 52 -20.99 -17.85 -4.05
C LEU A 52 -21.76 -17.66 -5.36
N ALA A 53 -21.40 -16.65 -6.17
CA ALA A 53 -22.02 -16.40 -7.47
C ALA A 53 -21.74 -17.53 -8.47
N ILE A 54 -20.50 -18.02 -8.53
CA ILE A 54 -20.10 -19.14 -9.40
C ILE A 54 -20.85 -20.42 -9.00
N ALA A 55 -20.97 -20.69 -7.70
CA ALA A 55 -21.67 -21.86 -7.19
C ALA A 55 -23.18 -21.85 -7.53
N LYS A 56 -23.79 -20.65 -7.59
CA LYS A 56 -25.22 -20.47 -7.90
C LYS A 56 -25.53 -20.28 -9.38
N ALA A 57 -24.55 -19.91 -10.19
CA ALA A 57 -24.75 -19.75 -11.62
C ALA A 57 -25.11 -21.11 -12.25
N GLU A 58 -26.13 -21.13 -13.09
CA GLU A 58 -26.46 -22.31 -13.92
C GLU A 58 -25.89 -22.16 -15.34
N ASP A 59 -25.83 -20.91 -15.82
CA ASP A 59 -25.30 -20.54 -17.12
C ASP A 59 -23.76 -20.73 -17.20
N PRO A 60 -23.26 -21.59 -18.09
CA PRO A 60 -21.83 -21.81 -18.30
C PRO A 60 -21.07 -20.55 -18.74
N ASP A 61 -21.69 -19.67 -19.54
CA ASP A 61 -21.04 -18.45 -20.04
C ASP A 61 -20.86 -17.45 -18.90
N LEU A 62 -21.89 -17.32 -18.05
CA LEU A 62 -21.81 -16.52 -16.83
C LEU A 62 -20.74 -17.06 -15.86
N LYS A 63 -20.64 -18.39 -15.68
CA LYS A 63 -19.55 -18.99 -14.89
C LYS A 63 -18.18 -18.64 -15.45
N GLY A 64 -18.02 -18.67 -16.78
CA GLY A 64 -16.79 -18.28 -17.44
C GLY A 64 -16.39 -16.83 -17.14
N ILE A 65 -17.34 -15.90 -17.21
CA ILE A 65 -17.12 -14.48 -16.90
C ILE A 65 -16.73 -14.30 -15.42
N LEU A 66 -17.45 -14.95 -14.50
CA LEU A 66 -17.16 -14.87 -13.07
C LEU A 66 -15.79 -15.47 -12.72
N ALA A 67 -15.40 -16.58 -13.34
CA ALA A 67 -14.08 -17.17 -13.18
C ALA A 67 -12.97 -16.22 -13.68
N GLN A 68 -13.17 -15.55 -14.83
CA GLN A 68 -12.23 -14.53 -15.31
C GLN A 68 -12.12 -13.33 -14.38
N ALA A 69 -13.24 -12.89 -13.79
CA ALA A 69 -13.23 -11.83 -12.78
C ALA A 69 -12.39 -12.23 -11.56
N ASN A 70 -12.51 -13.48 -11.12
CA ASN A 70 -11.70 -14.02 -10.03
C ASN A 70 -10.21 -14.05 -10.38
N SER A 71 -9.82 -14.54 -11.57
CA SER A 71 -8.42 -14.50 -12.02
C SER A 71 -7.83 -13.09 -12.11
N LYS A 72 -8.64 -12.08 -12.47
CA LYS A 72 -8.19 -10.69 -12.49
C LYS A 72 -7.93 -10.16 -11.08
N LEU A 73 -8.75 -10.54 -10.10
CA LEU A 73 -8.53 -10.19 -8.70
C LEU A 73 -7.25 -10.83 -8.16
N ASP A 74 -6.94 -12.07 -8.52
CA ASP A 74 -5.66 -12.72 -8.16
C ASP A 74 -4.46 -11.91 -8.66
N HIS A 75 -4.54 -11.36 -9.88
CA HIS A 75 -3.48 -10.54 -10.43
C HIS A 75 -3.32 -9.19 -9.70
N VAL A 76 -4.44 -8.58 -9.31
CA VAL A 76 -4.45 -7.33 -8.53
C VAL A 76 -3.85 -7.57 -7.15
N GLU A 77 -4.27 -8.63 -6.45
CA GLU A 77 -3.73 -8.99 -5.14
C GLU A 77 -2.22 -9.23 -5.20
N GLN A 78 -1.74 -10.00 -6.18
CA GLN A 78 -0.30 -10.21 -6.36
C GLN A 78 0.46 -8.90 -6.61
N SER A 79 -0.14 -7.94 -7.30
CA SER A 79 0.47 -6.64 -7.57
C SER A 79 0.56 -5.79 -6.30
N ILE A 80 -0.48 -5.83 -5.48
CA ILE A 80 -0.56 -5.15 -4.18
C ILE A 80 0.44 -5.76 -3.18
N ALA A 81 0.51 -7.10 -3.13
CA ALA A 81 1.42 -7.83 -2.24
C ALA A 81 2.91 -7.62 -2.56
N ARG A 82 3.23 -7.25 -3.81
CA ARG A 82 4.61 -6.94 -4.25
C ARG A 82 5.08 -5.55 -3.87
N ILE A 83 4.22 -4.67 -3.35
CA ILE A 83 4.62 -3.37 -2.82
C ILE A 83 5.44 -3.66 -1.55
N PRO A 84 6.78 -3.48 -1.56
CA PRO A 84 7.61 -3.88 -0.43
C PRO A 84 7.29 -3.01 0.77
N ASP A 85 7.17 -3.62 1.96
CA ASP A 85 7.13 -2.88 3.23
C ASP A 85 8.39 -2.00 3.42
N ASP A 86 9.48 -2.38 2.74
CA ASP A 86 10.83 -1.87 2.94
C ASP A 86 11.24 -0.79 1.91
N PHE A 87 10.33 -0.24 1.11
CA PHE A 87 10.70 0.77 0.09
C PHE A 87 11.16 2.12 0.69
N ILE A 88 11.17 2.25 2.02
CA ILE A 88 11.69 3.39 2.76
C ILE A 88 12.77 2.86 3.71
N PRO A 89 14.04 3.30 3.58
CA PRO A 89 15.14 2.79 4.40
C PRO A 89 14.82 2.86 5.89
N ALA A 90 15.31 1.88 6.65
CA ALA A 90 15.33 1.94 8.10
C ALA A 90 16.30 3.06 8.53
N PHE A 91 15.79 4.28 8.66
CA PHE A 91 16.49 5.41 9.26
C PHE A 91 16.31 5.39 10.77
#